data_AF-A0A954R2G4-F1
#
_entry.id   AF-A0A954R2G4-F1
#
_cell.length_a   1.000
_cell.length_b   1.000
_cell.length_c   1.000
_cell.angle_alpha   90.00
_cell.angle_beta   90.00
_cell.angle_gamma   90.00
#
_symmetry.space_group_name_H-M   'P 1'
#
loop_
_entity.id
_entity.type
_entity.pdbx_description
1 polymer ?
#
loop_
_entity_poly.entity_id
_entity_poly.type
_entity_poly.pdbx_seq_one_letter_code
_entity_poly.pdbx_strand_id
1 'polypeptide(L)'
;WNDPDMPFYFVQLAPFTYGGDPTRLAGIWEAQTATLSVPNTGMAVTVDIGNVKDIHPRNKQDVGKRLALWALAKDYGQGDLVYSGPLYKSMKVDGNKAVLSFDHVGGGLVSRDGEPLSWFQVAGEDGNFVDAKAEIVGDTVVVHAEGVSKPTAVRFAWNQTAEPNLSNKAGLPASPFRTDK
;
A
#
# COMPACT_ATOMS: atom_id res chain seq x y z
N TRP A 1 -12.43 25.03 -15.05
CA TRP A 1 -11.28 25.94 -14.84
C TRP A 1 -11.73 27.04 -13.88
N ASN A 2 -10.89 27.44 -12.91
CA ASN A 2 -11.26 28.24 -11.72
C ASN A 2 -12.23 27.58 -10.74
N ASP A 3 -12.11 26.26 -10.57
CA ASP A 3 -12.83 25.54 -9.53
C ASP A 3 -11.83 25.14 -8.43
N PRO A 4 -11.87 25.77 -7.24
CA PRO A 4 -10.94 25.44 -6.16
C PRO A 4 -11.18 24.04 -5.58
N ASP A 5 -12.36 23.46 -5.80
CA ASP A 5 -12.73 22.14 -5.33
C ASP A 5 -12.58 21.05 -6.42
N MET A 6 -11.99 21.40 -7.56
CA MET A 6 -11.80 20.49 -8.69
C MET A 6 -11.05 19.22 -8.25
N PRO A 7 -11.65 18.02 -8.43
CA PRO A 7 -10.97 16.78 -8.07
C PRO A 7 -9.70 16.53 -8.87
N PHE A 8 -8.67 16.01 -8.19
CA PHE A 8 -7.40 15.63 -8.80
C PHE A 8 -7.00 14.19 -8.44
N TYR A 9 -7.10 13.30 -9.42
CA TYR A 9 -6.78 11.88 -9.25
C TYR A 9 -5.49 11.52 -9.98
N PHE A 10 -4.60 10.81 -9.28
CA PHE A 10 -3.28 10.46 -9.78
C PHE A 10 -2.97 8.97 -9.57
N VAL A 11 -1.90 8.51 -10.21
CA VAL A 11 -1.50 7.10 -10.22
C VAL A 11 -0.15 6.96 -9.54
N GLN A 12 0.01 5.99 -8.65
CA GLN A 12 1.33 5.62 -8.15
C GLN A 12 2.23 5.15 -9.29
N LEU A 13 3.52 5.49 -9.22
CA LEU A 13 4.48 4.93 -10.16
C LEU A 13 4.45 3.39 -10.07
N ALA A 14 4.52 2.71 -11.21
CA ALA A 14 4.53 1.26 -11.21
C ALA A 14 5.90 0.73 -10.74
N PRO A 15 5.96 -0.46 -10.11
CA PRO A 15 7.21 -1.16 -9.86
C PRO A 15 8.00 -1.37 -11.15
N PHE A 16 9.29 -1.04 -11.12
CA PHE A 16 10.22 -1.22 -12.23
C PHE A 16 11.66 -1.29 -11.72
N THR A 17 12.54 -1.94 -12.47
CA THR A 17 13.97 -1.97 -12.17
C THR A 17 14.63 -0.66 -12.61
N TYR A 18 14.50 0.40 -11.82
CA TYR A 18 15.08 1.72 -12.13
C TYR A 18 16.63 1.77 -11.99
N GLY A 19 17.24 0.72 -11.44
CA GLY A 19 18.66 0.70 -11.07
C GLY A 19 18.98 1.61 -9.87
N GLY A 20 20.24 1.67 -9.48
CA GLY A 20 20.67 2.45 -8.32
C GLY A 20 20.14 1.88 -6.99
N ASP A 21 19.75 2.77 -6.07
CA ASP A 21 19.20 2.39 -4.77
C ASP A 21 17.75 1.91 -4.92
N PRO A 22 17.46 0.62 -4.64
CA PRO A 22 16.14 0.04 -4.85
C PRO A 22 15.06 0.58 -3.92
N THR A 23 15.41 1.34 -2.87
CA THR A 23 14.43 1.88 -1.92
C THR A 23 13.86 3.24 -2.34
N ARG A 24 14.48 3.92 -3.33
CA ARG A 24 14.08 5.27 -3.74
C ARG A 24 12.63 5.37 -4.22
N LEU A 25 12.17 4.37 -4.97
CA LEU A 25 10.79 4.35 -5.45
C LEU A 25 9.78 4.29 -4.31
N ALA A 26 10.10 3.59 -3.22
CA ALA A 26 9.22 3.51 -2.06
C ALA A 26 9.08 4.86 -1.33
N GLY A 27 10.15 5.67 -1.30
CA GLY A 27 10.06 7.07 -0.86
C GLY A 27 9.15 7.93 -1.76
N ILE A 28 9.14 7.68 -3.08
CA ILE A 28 8.20 8.34 -3.99
C ILE A 28 6.77 7.87 -3.73
N TRP A 29 6.54 6.58 -3.53
CA TRP A 29 5.21 6.04 -3.17
C TRP A 29 4.69 6.62 -1.85
N GLU A 30 5.56 6.79 -0.85
CA GLU A 30 5.22 7.48 0.39
C GLU A 30 4.79 8.93 0.14
N ALA A 31 5.53 9.68 -0.67
CA ALA A 31 5.17 11.06 -1.03
C ALA A 31 3.86 11.15 -1.84
N GLN A 32 3.65 10.23 -2.78
CA GLN A 32 2.40 10.09 -3.53
C GLN A 32 1.23 9.81 -2.59
N THR A 33 1.39 8.89 -1.64
CA THR A 33 0.36 8.58 -0.63
C THR A 33 0.08 9.79 0.28
N ALA A 34 1.11 10.51 0.71
CA ALA A 34 0.96 11.70 1.55
C ALA A 34 0.17 12.83 0.87
N THR A 35 0.14 12.87 -0.46
CA THR A 35 -0.65 13.83 -1.24
C THR A 35 -2.16 13.66 -1.01
N LEU A 36 -2.62 12.49 -0.55
CA LEU A 36 -4.02 12.26 -0.16
C LEU A 36 -4.50 13.12 1.01
N SER A 37 -3.59 13.81 1.71
CA SER A 37 -3.95 14.82 2.72
C SER A 37 -4.49 16.13 2.11
N VAL A 38 -4.26 16.37 0.81
CA VAL A 38 -4.83 17.49 0.08
C VAL A 38 -6.29 17.19 -0.26
N PRO A 39 -7.25 18.11 -0.01
CA PRO A 39 -8.65 17.91 -0.33
C PRO A 39 -8.88 17.53 -1.80
N ASN A 40 -9.96 16.77 -2.06
CA ASN A 40 -10.40 16.37 -3.39
C ASN A 40 -9.34 15.62 -4.21
N THR A 41 -8.48 14.85 -3.52
CA THR A 41 -7.50 13.98 -4.17
C THR A 41 -7.83 12.51 -4.00
N GLY A 42 -7.24 11.69 -4.87
CA GLY A 42 -7.44 10.25 -4.93
C GLY A 42 -6.30 9.60 -5.69
N MET A 43 -5.98 8.37 -5.33
CA MET A 43 -4.77 7.69 -5.79
C MET A 43 -5.08 6.26 -6.23
N ALA A 44 -4.69 5.92 -7.45
CA ALA A 44 -4.63 4.53 -7.90
C ALA A 44 -3.28 3.92 -7.54
N VAL A 45 -3.28 2.96 -6.61
CA VAL A 45 -2.13 2.09 -6.33
C VAL A 45 -1.93 1.14 -7.51
N THR A 46 -0.69 0.81 -7.87
CA THR A 46 -0.35 0.01 -9.07
C THR A 46 0.65 -1.12 -8.84
N VAL A 47 1.03 -1.37 -7.59
CA VAL A 47 2.10 -2.32 -7.24
C VAL A 47 1.84 -3.77 -7.67
N ASP A 48 0.59 -4.13 -7.95
CA ASP A 48 0.16 -5.46 -8.37
C ASP A 48 -0.06 -5.62 -9.88
N ILE A 49 -0.05 -4.52 -10.63
CA ILE A 49 -0.31 -4.49 -12.08
C ILE A 49 0.84 -3.81 -12.84
N GLY A 50 2.03 -3.83 -12.24
CA GLY A 50 3.27 -3.35 -12.83
C GLY A 50 3.90 -4.35 -13.81
N ASN A 51 5.14 -4.06 -14.20
CA ASN A 51 6.00 -5.01 -14.89
C ASN A 51 7.46 -4.61 -14.61
N VAL A 52 8.14 -5.37 -13.77
CA VAL A 52 9.52 -5.02 -13.37
C VAL A 52 10.54 -5.05 -14.51
N LYS A 53 10.15 -5.60 -15.68
CA LYS A 53 10.96 -5.70 -16.91
C LYS A 53 10.53 -4.72 -18.00
N ASP A 54 9.41 -4.01 -17.85
CA ASP A 54 8.90 -3.04 -18.82
C ASP A 54 8.31 -1.83 -18.10
N ILE A 55 8.96 -0.68 -18.24
CA ILE A 55 8.56 0.59 -17.62
C ILE A 55 7.18 1.09 -18.11
N HIS A 56 6.62 0.49 -19.15
CA HIS A 56 5.27 0.78 -19.65
C HIS A 56 4.28 -0.40 -19.43
N PRO A 57 3.86 -0.68 -18.17
CA PRO A 57 2.92 -1.77 -17.89
C PRO A 57 1.65 -1.67 -18.75
N ARG A 58 1.25 -2.79 -19.35
CA ARG A 58 0.17 -2.82 -20.36
C ARG A 58 -1.23 -2.74 -19.77
N ASN A 59 -1.43 -3.10 -18.50
CA ASN A 59 -2.74 -3.08 -17.86
C ASN A 59 -3.17 -1.64 -17.49
N LYS A 60 -3.50 -0.83 -18.50
CA LYS A 60 -4.03 0.52 -18.31
C LYS A 60 -5.51 0.53 -17.95
N GLN A 61 -6.24 -0.55 -18.26
CA GLN A 61 -7.67 -0.65 -17.96
C GLN A 61 -7.91 -0.65 -16.46
N ASP A 62 -7.17 -1.45 -15.69
CA ASP A 62 -7.39 -1.50 -14.24
C ASP A 62 -6.91 -0.23 -13.53
N VAL A 63 -5.88 0.45 -14.05
CA VAL A 63 -5.52 1.80 -13.61
C VAL A 63 -6.70 2.76 -13.78
N GLY A 64 -7.31 2.78 -14.97
CA GLY A 64 -8.48 3.62 -15.26
C GLY A 64 -9.68 3.29 -14.37
N LYS A 65 -9.98 2.00 -14.16
CA LYS A 65 -11.05 1.56 -13.26
C LYS A 65 -10.82 2.03 -11.81
N ARG A 66 -9.58 1.94 -11.30
CA ARG A 66 -9.24 2.40 -9.95
C ARG A 66 -9.44 3.91 -9.78
N LEU A 67 -9.06 4.71 -10.77
CA LEU A 67 -9.34 6.16 -10.76
C LEU A 67 -10.84 6.44 -10.88
N ALA A 68 -11.57 5.69 -11.70
CA ALA A 68 -13.01 5.83 -11.84
C ALA A 68 -13.75 5.52 -10.52
N LEU A 69 -13.28 4.54 -9.74
CA LEU A 69 -13.88 4.25 -8.42
C LEU A 69 -13.80 5.45 -7.47
N TRP A 70 -12.65 6.16 -7.44
CA TRP A 70 -12.51 7.40 -6.66
C TRP A 70 -13.54 8.44 -7.10
N ALA A 71 -13.63 8.71 -8.41
CA ALA A 71 -14.58 9.67 -8.96
C ALA A 71 -16.02 9.27 -8.62
N LEU A 72 -16.40 8.01 -8.85
CA LEU A 72 -17.76 7.54 -8.59
C LEU A 72 -18.17 7.73 -7.13
N ALA A 73 -17.26 7.37 -6.20
CA ALA A 73 -17.53 7.45 -4.78
C ALA A 73 -17.53 8.88 -4.23
N LYS A 74 -16.66 9.76 -4.73
CA LYS A 74 -16.46 11.11 -4.20
C LYS A 74 -17.29 12.18 -4.91
N ASP A 75 -17.51 12.04 -6.22
CA ASP A 75 -18.03 13.12 -7.06
C ASP A 75 -19.39 12.80 -7.71
N TYR A 76 -19.71 11.51 -7.89
CA TYR A 76 -20.94 11.07 -8.58
C TYR A 76 -21.97 10.43 -7.65
N GLY A 77 -21.85 10.63 -6.34
CA GLY A 77 -22.85 10.20 -5.35
C GLY A 77 -22.93 8.70 -5.08
N GLN A 78 -21.94 7.90 -5.50
CA GLN A 78 -21.88 6.46 -5.22
C GLN A 78 -21.04 6.15 -3.98
N GLY A 79 -21.36 6.80 -2.86
CA GLY A 79 -20.53 6.80 -1.64
C GLY A 79 -20.31 5.43 -0.98
N ASP A 80 -21.16 4.45 -1.28
CA ASP A 80 -21.07 3.09 -0.74
C ASP A 80 -20.04 2.20 -1.46
N LEU A 81 -19.44 2.68 -2.56
CA LEU A 81 -18.42 1.92 -3.29
C LEU A 81 -17.11 1.82 -2.51
N VAL A 82 -16.48 0.65 -2.55
CA VAL A 82 -15.09 0.50 -2.12
C VAL A 82 -14.18 1.06 -3.20
N TYR A 83 -13.58 2.22 -2.94
CA TYR A 83 -12.84 2.98 -3.94
C TYR A 83 -11.32 3.01 -3.78
N SER A 84 -10.80 2.50 -2.66
CA SER A 84 -9.37 2.41 -2.40
C SER A 84 -9.02 1.07 -1.76
N GLY A 85 -7.78 0.63 -1.95
CA GLY A 85 -7.18 -0.45 -1.20
C GLY A 85 -6.66 0.01 0.16
N PRO A 86 -6.19 -0.93 1.01
CA PRO A 86 -5.73 -0.62 2.35
C PRO A 86 -4.64 0.46 2.38
N LEU A 87 -4.84 1.48 3.21
CA LEU A 87 -3.84 2.51 3.49
C LEU A 87 -3.40 2.38 4.94
N TYR A 88 -2.08 2.33 5.19
CA TYR A 88 -1.56 2.19 6.54
C TYR A 88 -2.06 3.32 7.44
N LYS A 89 -2.58 2.94 8.61
CA LYS A 89 -3.14 3.86 9.61
C LYS A 89 -2.29 3.94 10.86
N SER A 90 -1.96 2.80 11.45
CA SER A 90 -1.21 2.75 12.70
C SER A 90 -0.56 1.40 12.95
N MET A 91 0.43 1.40 13.84
CA MET A 91 1.10 0.21 14.35
C MET A 91 1.00 0.22 15.87
N LYS A 92 0.74 -0.96 16.45
CA LYS A 92 0.87 -1.25 17.87
C LYS A 92 1.81 -2.43 18.05
N VAL A 93 2.53 -2.47 19.17
CA VAL A 93 3.40 -3.61 19.50
C VAL A 93 2.70 -4.45 20.57
N ASP A 94 2.61 -5.75 20.33
CA ASP A 94 2.09 -6.75 21.28
C ASP A 94 3.14 -7.86 21.43
N GLY A 95 3.88 -7.84 22.55
CA GLY A 95 5.03 -8.71 22.75
C GLY A 95 6.08 -8.54 21.64
N ASN A 96 6.32 -9.61 20.88
CA ASN A 96 7.25 -9.65 19.76
C ASN A 96 6.58 -9.44 18.38
N LYS A 97 5.33 -8.98 18.36
CA LYS A 97 4.54 -8.78 17.14
C LYS A 97 4.21 -7.30 16.93
N ALA A 98 4.30 -6.85 15.69
CA ALA A 98 3.76 -5.57 15.25
C ALA A 98 2.37 -5.77 14.65
N VAL A 99 1.35 -5.15 15.24
CA VAL A 99 -0.04 -5.19 14.79
C VAL A 99 -0.36 -3.93 14.02
N LEU A 100 -0.61 -4.08 12.73
CA LEU A 100 -0.88 -3.00 11.78
C LEU A 100 -2.38 -2.87 11.51
N SER A 101 -2.87 -1.64 11.56
CA SER A 101 -4.24 -1.29 11.16
C SER A 101 -4.23 -0.46 9.88
N PHE A 102 -5.31 -0.55 9.12
CA PHE A 102 -5.45 0.14 7.84
C PHE A 102 -6.79 0.89 7.76
N ASP A 103 -6.81 2.01 7.06
CA ASP A 103 -8.03 2.53 6.48
C ASP A 103 -8.32 1.79 5.16
N HIS A 104 -9.53 1.94 4.60
CA HIS A 104 -9.94 1.33 3.33
C HIS A 104 -9.84 -0.21 3.28
N VAL A 105 -10.08 -0.87 4.41
CA VAL A 105 -10.19 -2.34 4.49
C VAL A 105 -11.40 -2.89 3.72
N GLY A 106 -12.42 -2.06 3.44
CA GLY A 106 -13.62 -2.48 2.71
C GLY A 106 -14.34 -3.63 3.42
N GLY A 107 -14.57 -4.74 2.70
CA GLY A 107 -15.12 -5.98 3.24
C GLY A 107 -14.12 -6.87 4.01
N GLY A 108 -12.90 -6.38 4.24
CA GLY A 108 -11.82 -7.04 4.97
C GLY A 108 -10.55 -7.20 4.12
N LEU A 109 -9.46 -7.54 4.80
CA LEU A 109 -8.16 -7.81 4.19
C LEU A 109 -8.10 -9.21 3.58
N VAL A 110 -7.29 -9.38 2.53
CA VAL A 110 -7.06 -10.66 1.86
C VAL A 110 -5.68 -10.71 1.20
N SER A 111 -5.11 -11.92 1.10
CA SER A 111 -4.03 -12.20 0.15
C SER A 111 -4.63 -12.44 -1.23
N ARG A 112 -4.29 -11.58 -2.20
CA ARG A 112 -4.88 -11.59 -3.56
C ARG A 112 -4.75 -12.95 -4.27
N ASP A 113 -3.65 -13.63 -4.03
CA ASP A 113 -3.28 -14.89 -4.68
C ASP A 113 -3.46 -16.12 -3.77
N GLY A 114 -3.88 -15.92 -2.52
CA GLY A 114 -4.03 -17.00 -1.53
C GLY A 114 -2.71 -17.47 -0.92
N GLU A 115 -1.57 -16.92 -1.34
CA GLU A 115 -0.25 -17.24 -0.81
C GLU A 115 0.03 -16.45 0.49
N PRO A 116 1.06 -16.84 1.28
CA PRO A 116 1.50 -16.05 2.43
C PRO A 116 1.76 -14.59 2.05
N LEU A 117 1.45 -13.66 2.96
CA LEU A 117 1.70 -12.24 2.71
C LEU A 117 3.19 -11.98 2.46
N SER A 118 3.48 -11.21 1.43
CA SER A 118 4.83 -10.93 0.95
C SER A 118 5.24 -9.48 1.18
N TRP A 119 6.56 -9.21 1.05
CA TRP A 119 7.15 -7.86 1.12
C TRP A 119 7.02 -7.13 2.45
N PHE A 120 6.92 -7.87 3.55
CA PHE A 120 7.02 -7.30 4.89
C PHE A 120 8.44 -7.40 5.42
N GLN A 121 8.91 -6.31 6.00
CA GLN A 121 10.16 -6.26 6.76
C GLN A 121 9.89 -5.64 8.13
N VAL A 122 10.61 -6.09 9.15
CA VAL A 122 10.49 -5.57 10.51
C VAL A 122 11.88 -5.32 11.08
N ALA A 123 12.02 -4.26 11.86
CA ALA A 123 13.24 -3.93 12.59
C ALA A 123 12.99 -3.94 14.10
N GLY A 124 14.03 -4.27 14.86
CA GLY A 124 14.07 -4.17 16.31
C GLY A 124 14.68 -2.85 16.79
N GLU A 125 15.10 -2.80 18.05
CA GLU A 125 15.78 -1.64 18.64
C GLU A 125 17.11 -1.28 17.94
N ASP A 126 17.71 -2.22 17.21
CA ASP A 126 18.94 -2.02 16.43
C ASP A 126 18.72 -1.29 15.09
N GLY A 127 17.47 -1.11 14.68
CA GLY A 127 17.10 -0.46 13.41
C GLY A 127 17.39 -1.29 12.15
N ASN A 128 17.84 -2.54 12.29
CA ASN A 128 18.13 -3.39 11.14
C ASN A 128 16.85 -4.08 10.66
N PHE A 129 16.42 -3.76 9.43
CA PHE A 129 15.28 -4.40 8.82
C PHE A 129 15.62 -5.82 8.34
N VAL A 130 14.82 -6.79 8.76
CA VAL A 130 14.85 -8.17 8.28
C VAL A 130 13.51 -8.55 7.66
N ASP A 131 13.51 -9.53 6.77
CA ASP A 131 12.27 -10.06 6.19
C ASP A 131 11.39 -10.68 7.28
N ALA A 132 10.10 -10.42 7.19
CA ALA A 132 9.13 -10.75 8.23
C ALA A 132 8.00 -11.63 7.71
N LYS A 133 7.48 -12.49 8.57
CA LYS A 133 6.21 -13.17 8.36
C LYS A 133 5.08 -12.21 8.70
N ALA A 134 4.03 -12.23 7.90
CA ALA A 134 2.84 -11.43 8.10
C ALA A 134 1.57 -12.30 7.95
N GLU A 135 0.61 -12.10 8.84
CA GLU A 135 -0.67 -12.82 8.87
C GLU A 135 -1.83 -11.84 9.02
N ILE A 136 -2.96 -12.13 8.35
CA ILE A 136 -4.19 -11.35 8.50
C ILE A 136 -4.95 -11.87 9.71
N VAL A 137 -5.24 -11.00 10.67
CA VAL A 137 -6.06 -11.30 11.85
C VAL A 137 -7.19 -10.28 11.93
N GLY A 138 -8.39 -10.68 11.51
CA GLY A 138 -9.51 -9.76 11.32
C GLY A 138 -9.17 -8.70 10.27
N ASP A 139 -9.28 -7.42 10.65
CA ASP A 139 -8.93 -6.26 9.80
C ASP A 139 -7.51 -5.72 10.08
N THR A 140 -6.66 -6.52 10.72
CA THR A 140 -5.28 -6.17 11.02
C THR A 140 -4.29 -7.10 10.33
N VAL A 141 -3.05 -6.64 10.16
CA VAL A 141 -1.92 -7.48 9.76
C VAL A 141 -0.95 -7.56 10.91
N VAL A 142 -0.62 -8.77 11.32
CA VAL A 142 0.33 -9.05 12.39
C VAL A 142 1.65 -9.47 11.77
N VAL A 143 2.72 -8.74 12.08
CA VAL A 143 4.05 -8.88 11.49
C VAL A 143 5.06 -9.27 12.56
N HIS A 144 5.91 -10.26 12.27
CA HIS A 144 6.98 -10.67 13.17
C HIS A 144 8.13 -11.35 12.41
N ALA A 145 9.31 -11.38 13.02
CA ALA A 145 10.47 -12.10 12.49
C ALA A 145 11.24 -12.80 13.62
N GLU A 146 11.89 -13.91 13.28
CA GLU A 146 12.83 -14.56 14.20
C GLU A 146 14.00 -13.61 14.48
N GLY A 147 14.44 -13.53 15.74
CA GLY A 147 15.47 -12.60 16.17
C GLY A 147 14.99 -11.18 16.50
N VAL A 148 13.76 -10.81 16.17
CA VAL A 148 13.17 -9.50 16.53
C VAL A 148 12.20 -9.67 17.70
N SER A 149 12.72 -9.50 18.92
CA SER A 149 11.94 -9.66 20.17
C SER A 149 11.06 -8.46 20.51
N LYS A 150 11.42 -7.27 20.02
CA LYS A 150 10.69 -6.01 20.22
C LYS A 150 10.66 -5.22 18.91
N PRO A 151 9.61 -5.39 18.09
CA PRO A 151 9.44 -4.62 16.86
C PRO A 151 9.36 -3.12 17.16
N THR A 152 10.15 -2.32 16.45
CA THR A 152 10.13 -0.85 16.53
C THR A 152 9.65 -0.21 15.23
N ALA A 153 9.85 -0.90 14.11
CA ALA A 153 9.41 -0.44 12.81
C ALA A 153 9.04 -1.58 11.85
N VAL A 154 8.10 -1.30 10.94
CA VAL A 154 7.71 -2.18 9.83
C VAL A 154 7.79 -1.41 8.52
N ARG A 155 8.20 -2.11 7.47
CA ARG A 155 8.16 -1.68 6.07
C ARG A 155 7.35 -2.67 5.26
N PHE A 156 6.52 -2.16 4.36
CA PHE A 156 5.75 -2.96 3.40
C PHE A 156 6.05 -2.47 1.99
N ALA A 157 6.41 -3.40 1.11
CA ALA A 157 6.72 -3.13 -0.30
C ALA A 157 7.79 -2.04 -0.49
N TRP A 158 8.84 -2.04 0.35
CA TRP A 158 9.88 -1.01 0.36
C TRP A 158 11.03 -1.27 -0.62
N ASN A 159 10.67 -1.65 -1.85
CA ASN A 159 11.61 -1.94 -2.93
C ASN A 159 10.97 -1.62 -4.29
N GLN A 160 11.75 -1.07 -5.21
CA GLN A 160 11.29 -0.70 -6.55
C GLN A 160 10.72 -1.85 -7.38
N THR A 161 11.06 -3.10 -7.05
CA THR A 161 10.54 -4.30 -7.70
C THR A 161 9.43 -4.99 -6.89
N ALA A 162 8.87 -4.32 -5.88
CA ALA A 162 7.85 -4.92 -5.01
C ALA A 162 6.54 -5.15 -5.76
N GLU A 163 6.10 -6.41 -5.79
CA GLU A 163 4.81 -6.85 -6.34
C GLU A 163 4.00 -7.60 -5.25
N PRO A 164 3.54 -6.91 -4.19
CA PRO A 164 2.94 -7.56 -3.02
C PRO A 164 1.50 -8.03 -3.24
N ASN A 165 1.07 -8.99 -2.41
CA ASN A 165 -0.24 -9.63 -2.49
C ASN A 165 -1.26 -9.16 -1.44
N LEU A 166 -0.91 -8.28 -0.48
CA LEU A 166 -1.89 -7.70 0.44
C LEU A 166 -2.88 -6.80 -0.32
N SER A 167 -4.18 -7.08 -0.15
CA SER A 167 -5.28 -6.34 -0.75
C SER A 167 -6.49 -6.34 0.17
N ASN A 168 -7.53 -5.60 -0.18
CA ASN A 168 -8.86 -5.82 0.39
C ASN A 168 -9.69 -6.79 -0.47
N LYS A 169 -10.80 -7.29 0.08
CA LYS A 169 -11.70 -8.23 -0.63
C LYS A 169 -12.37 -7.64 -1.88
N ALA A 170 -12.29 -6.33 -2.12
CA ALA A 170 -12.72 -5.71 -3.37
C ALA A 170 -11.67 -5.82 -4.48
N GLY A 171 -10.52 -6.44 -4.22
CA GLY A 171 -9.44 -6.63 -5.19
C GLY A 171 -8.53 -5.40 -5.36
N LEU A 172 -8.55 -4.46 -4.41
CA LEU A 172 -7.70 -3.27 -4.44
C LEU A 172 -6.45 -3.47 -3.57
N PRO A 173 -5.24 -3.26 -4.10
CA PRO A 173 -3.99 -3.53 -3.40
C PRO A 173 -3.71 -2.52 -2.28
N ALA A 174 -3.00 -2.98 -1.24
CA ALA A 174 -2.49 -2.09 -0.21
C ALA A 174 -1.37 -1.17 -0.75
N SER A 175 -1.33 0.08 -0.29
CA SER A 175 -0.25 1.01 -0.65
C SER A 175 1.04 0.71 0.14
N PRO A 176 2.23 0.82 -0.47
CA PRO A 176 3.51 0.76 0.24
C PRO A 176 3.59 1.76 1.41
N PHE A 177 4.27 1.39 2.49
CA PHE A 177 4.46 2.25 3.66
C PHE A 177 5.67 1.84 4.50
N ARG A 178 6.04 2.72 5.42
CA ARG A 178 6.95 2.46 6.54
C ARG A 178 6.40 3.06 7.84
N THR A 179 6.90 2.59 8.98
CA THR A 179 6.51 3.13 10.29
C THR A 179 7.64 3.86 11.01
N ASP A 180 8.87 3.81 10.49
CA ASP A 180 10.04 4.59 10.93
C ASP A 180 10.09 5.94 10.19
N LYS A 181 9.52 6.98 10.81
CA LYS A 181 9.61 8.38 10.34
C LYS A 181 10.59 9.18 11.17
#